data_AF-A0A2X3H075-F1
#
_entry.id   AF-A0A2X3H075-F1
#
_cell.length_a   1.000
_cell.length_b   1.000
_cell.length_c   1.000
_cell.angle_alpha   90.00
_cell.angle_beta   90.00
_cell.angle_gamma   90.00
#
_symmetry.space_group_name_H-M   'P 1'
#
loop_
_entity.id
_entity.type
_entity.pdbx_description
1 polymer ?
#
loop_
_entity_poly.entity_id
_entity_poly.type
_entity_poly.pdbx_seq_one_letter_code
_entity_poly.pdbx_strand_id
1 'polypeptide(L)'
;MVLLGGLLLGGFVGAINGFFIAYEGIPAFIVTLATLAVVRGIALLVTQGYSIPVPADSLFTFIGRAWVVGIPMPALLGILILLIGHIVLNHMRFGRYVTAIGANAEGARAAALTPKRSP
;
A
#
# COMPACT_ATOMS: atom_id res chain seq x y z
N MET A 1 -21.45 14.57 -0.92
CA MET A 1 -20.38 15.59 -0.99
C MET A 1 -19.04 15.07 -0.50
N VAL A 2 -18.96 14.53 0.72
CA VAL A 2 -17.70 14.01 1.29
C VAL A 2 -17.03 12.91 0.43
N LEU A 3 -17.79 11.95 -0.10
CA LEU A 3 -17.26 10.88 -0.96
C LEU A 3 -16.66 11.39 -2.28
N LEU A 4 -17.35 12.32 -2.95
CA LEU A 4 -16.87 12.96 -4.18
C LEU A 4 -15.63 13.81 -3.93
N GLY A 5 -15.61 14.58 -2.82
CA GLY A 5 -14.44 15.34 -2.40
C GLY A 5 -13.23 14.44 -2.12
N GLY A 6 -13.43 13.34 -1.39
CA GLY A 6 -12.37 12.37 -1.11
C GLY A 6 -11.81 11.70 -2.37
N LEU A 7 -12.67 11.35 -3.33
CA LEU A 7 -12.24 10.75 -4.59
C LEU A 7 -11.40 11.72 -5.44
N LEU A 8 -11.85 12.97 -5.56
CA LEU A 8 -11.13 14.01 -6.31
C LEU A 8 -9.78 14.32 -5.67
N LEU A 9 -9.74 14.44 -4.35
CA LEU A 9 -8.52 14.77 -3.61
C LEU A 9 -7.53 13.59 -3.63
N GLY A 10 -8.02 12.36 -3.47
CA GLY A 10 -7.23 11.14 -3.63
C GLY A 10 -6.68 10.96 -5.03
N GLY A 11 -7.48 11.24 -6.06
CA GLY A 11 -7.05 11.23 -7.46
C GLY A 11 -5.97 12.28 -7.75
N PHE A 12 -6.13 13.49 -7.23
CA PHE A 12 -5.16 14.58 -7.37
C PHE A 12 -3.81 14.23 -6.71
N VAL A 13 -3.85 13.75 -5.47
CA VAL A 13 -2.65 13.30 -4.75
C VAL A 13 -2.00 12.12 -5.47
N GLY A 14 -2.79 11.17 -5.99
CA GLY A 14 -2.31 10.06 -6.80
C GLY A 14 -1.61 10.51 -8.09
N ALA A 15 -2.18 11.49 -8.79
CA ALA A 15 -1.60 12.06 -10.00
C ALA A 15 -0.25 12.76 -9.72
N ILE A 16 -0.13 13.49 -8.61
CA ILE A 16 1.13 14.10 -8.19
C ILE A 16 2.20 13.04 -7.93
N ASN A 17 1.87 12.02 -7.13
CA ASN A 17 2.81 10.93 -6.86
C ASN A 17 3.24 10.24 -8.18
N GLY A 18 2.29 9.95 -9.07
CA GLY A 18 2.56 9.34 -10.37
C GLY A 18 3.43 10.22 -11.28
N PHE A 19 3.22 11.54 -11.26
CA PHE A 19 4.01 12.48 -12.06
C PHE A 19 5.50 12.47 -11.66
N PHE A 20 5.80 12.61 -10.36
CA PHE A 20 7.18 12.60 -9.88
C PHE A 20 7.90 11.27 -10.13
N ILE A 21 7.17 10.16 -10.07
CA ILE A 21 7.73 8.83 -10.37
C ILE A 21 7.99 8.68 -11.87
N ALA A 22 7.05 9.10 -12.72
CA ALA A 22 7.11 8.86 -14.16
C ALA A 22 8.06 9.82 -14.91
N TYR A 23 8.11 11.10 -14.51
CA TYR A 23 8.89 12.12 -15.20
C TYR A 23 10.24 12.41 -14.54
N GLU A 24 10.30 12.41 -13.20
CA GLU A 24 11.51 12.78 -12.46
C GLU A 24 12.37 11.54 -12.09
N GLY A 25 11.85 10.33 -12.30
CA GLY A 25 12.56 9.09 -12.02
C GLY A 25 12.85 8.86 -10.53
N ILE A 26 12.18 9.61 -9.64
CA ILE A 26 12.37 9.46 -8.19
C ILE A 26 11.75 8.13 -7.73
N PRO A 27 12.44 7.35 -6.87
CA PRO A 27 11.89 6.12 -6.32
C PRO A 27 10.53 6.34 -5.63
N ALA A 28 9.54 5.52 -5.97
CA ALA A 28 8.15 5.64 -5.50
C ALA A 28 8.01 5.67 -3.96
N PHE A 29 8.89 4.97 -3.26
CA PHE A 29 8.93 4.97 -1.80
C PHE A 29 9.19 6.36 -1.21
N ILE A 30 10.12 7.12 -1.81
CA ILE A 30 10.48 8.46 -1.34
C ILE A 30 9.31 9.43 -1.59
N VAL A 31 8.74 9.40 -2.78
CA VAL A 31 7.63 10.29 -3.18
C VAL A 31 6.42 10.05 -2.28
N THR A 32 6.05 8.79 -2.03
CA THR A 32 4.90 8.45 -1.18
C THR A 32 5.12 8.79 0.30
N LEU A 33 6.32 8.58 0.85
CA LEU A 33 6.66 9.02 2.20
C LEU A 33 6.64 10.55 2.34
N ALA A 34 7.17 11.28 1.36
CA ALA A 34 7.13 12.74 1.34
C ALA A 34 5.69 13.25 1.30
N THR A 35 4.86 12.67 0.44
CA THR A 35 3.43 13.00 0.35
C THR A 35 2.70 12.70 1.66
N LEU A 36 2.99 11.58 2.33
CA LEU A 36 2.45 11.28 3.65
C LEU A 36 2.82 12.37 4.67
N ALA A 37 4.08 12.81 4.68
CA ALA A 37 4.54 13.85 5.61
C ALA A 37 3.85 15.20 5.33
N VAL A 38 3.72 15.60 4.07
CA VAL A 38 3.03 16.85 3.67
C VAL A 38 1.55 16.80 4.05
N VAL A 39 0.84 15.74 3.66
CA VAL A 39 -0.59 15.57 3.96
C VAL A 39 -0.83 15.54 5.46
N ARG A 40 0.03 14.83 6.21
CA ARG A 40 -0.05 14.78 7.67
C ARG A 40 0.24 16.15 8.31
N GLY A 41 1.22 16.89 7.81
CA GLY A 41 1.54 18.24 8.28
C GLY A 41 0.37 19.20 8.04
N ILE A 42 -0.21 19.20 6.84
CA ILE A 42 -1.41 19.99 6.52
C ILE A 42 -2.57 19.58 7.42
N ALA A 43 -2.81 18.28 7.62
CA ALA A 43 -3.84 17.80 8.51
C ALA A 43 -3.65 18.32 9.94
N LEU A 44 -2.44 18.29 10.48
CA LEU A 44 -2.13 18.80 11.83
C LEU A 44 -2.34 20.32 11.96
N LEU A 45 -1.98 21.08 10.92
CA LEU A 45 -2.19 22.53 10.87
C LEU A 45 -3.69 22.87 10.85
N VAL A 46 -4.47 22.14 10.03
CA VAL A 46 -5.92 22.32 9.89
C VAL A 46 -6.63 21.88 11.17
N THR A 47 -6.21 20.80 11.81
CA THR A 47 -6.84 20.31 13.03
C THR A 47 -6.36 21.02 14.30
N GLN A 48 -5.41 21.97 14.22
CA GLN A 48 -4.82 22.66 15.38
C GLN A 48 -4.32 21.67 16.46
N GLY A 49 -3.90 20.47 16.04
CA GLY A 49 -3.51 19.38 16.94
C GLY A 49 -4.66 18.58 17.58
N TYR A 50 -5.92 18.93 17.37
CA TYR A 50 -7.06 18.13 17.82
C TYR A 50 -7.23 16.89 16.93
N SER A 51 -7.05 15.71 17.52
CA SER A 51 -7.40 14.46 16.85
C SER A 51 -8.92 14.41 16.72
N ILE A 52 -9.44 14.51 15.49
CA ILE A 52 -10.88 14.42 15.22
C ILE A 52 -11.41 13.16 15.90
N PRO A 53 -12.29 13.27 16.93
CA PRO A 53 -12.83 12.11 17.60
C PRO A 53 -13.69 11.36 16.59
N VAL A 54 -13.23 10.18 16.17
CA VAL A 54 -14.05 9.29 15.33
C VAL A 54 -15.29 8.94 16.17
N PRO A 55 -16.51 9.20 15.68
CA PRO A 55 -17.73 8.87 16.40
C PRO A 55 -17.70 7.42 16.85
N ALA A 56 -17.96 7.18 18.14
CA ALA A 56 -17.85 5.88 18.79
C ALA A 56 -18.74 4.80 18.12
N ASP A 57 -19.76 5.24 17.40
CA ASP A 57 -20.82 4.42 16.79
C ASP A 57 -20.50 3.97 15.35
N SER A 58 -19.34 4.32 14.81
CA SER A 58 -18.97 3.98 13.43
C SER A 58 -18.38 2.56 13.32
N LEU A 59 -18.70 1.84 12.24
CA LEU A 59 -18.08 0.53 11.92
C LEU A 59 -16.54 0.55 11.95
N PHE A 60 -15.92 1.73 11.81
CA PHE A 60 -14.48 1.95 11.90
C PHE A 60 -13.92 1.75 13.31
N THR A 61 -14.64 2.12 14.37
CA THR A 61 -14.19 1.84 15.76
C THR A 61 -14.32 0.37 16.09
N PHE A 62 -15.34 -0.32 15.55
CA PHE A 62 -15.45 -1.77 15.73
C PHE A 62 -14.32 -2.52 15.01
N ILE A 63 -14.04 -2.22 13.74
CA ILE A 63 -12.97 -2.92 13.00
C ILE A 63 -11.58 -2.53 13.53
N GLY A 64 -11.38 -1.27 13.95
CA GLY A 64 -10.08 -0.76 14.39
C GLY A 64 -9.76 -0.93 15.88
N ARG A 65 -10.78 -1.05 16.75
CA ARG A 65 -10.62 -1.12 18.21
C ARG A 65 -11.44 -2.21 18.89
N ALA A 66 -12.26 -3.01 18.18
CA ALA A 66 -12.96 -4.10 18.84
C ALA A 66 -11.99 -5.20 19.28
N TRP A 67 -12.25 -5.67 20.49
CA TRP A 67 -11.61 -6.84 21.07
C TRP A 67 -12.59 -7.99 20.91
N VAL A 68 -12.21 -8.97 20.09
CA VAL A 68 -13.00 -10.20 19.92
C VAL A 68 -12.22 -11.30 20.61
N VAL A 69 -12.73 -11.82 21.72
CA VAL A 69 -12.11 -12.92 22.50
C VAL A 69 -10.67 -12.61 22.91
N GLY A 70 -10.41 -11.40 23.43
CA GLY A 70 -9.08 -11.01 23.93
C GLY A 70 -8.04 -10.72 22.83
N ILE A 71 -8.39 -10.84 21.55
CA ILE A 71 -7.53 -10.54 20.41
C ILE A 71 -8.07 -9.28 19.71
N PRO A 72 -7.20 -8.29 19.42
CA PRO A 72 -7.61 -7.11 18.66
C PRO A 72 -8.00 -7.54 17.23
N MET A 73 -9.18 -7.10 16.79
CA MET A 73 -9.72 -7.42 15.45
C MET A 73 -8.74 -7.16 14.29
N PRO A 74 -7.89 -6.10 14.30
CA PRO A 74 -6.84 -5.91 13.30
C PRO A 74 -5.85 -7.09 13.16
N ALA A 75 -5.54 -7.80 14.26
CA ALA A 75 -4.66 -8.96 14.21
C ALA A 75 -5.34 -10.15 13.51
N LEU A 76 -6.65 -10.34 13.75
CA LEU A 76 -7.44 -11.38 13.09
C LEU A 76 -7.55 -11.11 11.58
N LEU A 77 -7.79 -9.86 11.19
CA LEU A 77 -7.76 -9.45 9.78
C LEU A 77 -6.37 -9.64 9.15
N GLY A 78 -5.30 -9.32 9.88
CA GLY A 78 -3.94 -9.58 9.43
C GLY A 78 -3.71 -11.06 9.12
N ILE A 79 -4.12 -11.96 10.01
CA ILE A 79 -4.04 -13.41 9.81
C ILE A 79 -4.88 -13.85 8.61
N LEU A 80 -6.11 -13.34 8.47
CA LEU A 80 -6.97 -13.66 7.34
C LEU A 80 -6.35 -13.22 6.00
N ILE A 81 -5.82 -12.00 5.93
CA ILE A 81 -5.13 -11.47 4.74
C ILE A 81 -3.87 -12.28 4.43
N LEU A 82 -3.09 -12.66 5.45
CA LEU A 82 -1.93 -13.53 5.27
C LEU A 82 -2.32 -14.90 4.71
N LEU A 83 -3.42 -15.48 5.20
CA LEU A 83 -3.93 -16.75 4.71
C LEU A 83 -4.37 -16.64 3.24
N ILE A 84 -5.14 -15.60 2.91
CA ILE A 84 -5.57 -15.32 1.53
C ILE A 84 -4.34 -15.08 0.65
N GLY A 85 -3.40 -14.25 1.10
CA GLY A 85 -2.15 -13.96 0.40
C GLY A 85 -1.33 -15.21 0.16
N HIS A 86 -1.21 -16.11 1.14
CA HIS A 86 -0.53 -17.38 0.99
C HIS A 86 -1.18 -18.26 -0.08
N ILE A 87 -2.52 -18.35 -0.09
CA ILE A 87 -3.25 -19.12 -1.11
C ILE A 87 -3.07 -18.49 -2.49
N VAL A 88 -3.25 -17.17 -2.61
CA VAL A 88 -3.09 -16.43 -3.87
C VAL A 88 -1.66 -16.56 -4.40
N LEU A 89 -0.65 -16.41 -3.54
CA LEU A 89 0.75 -16.43 -3.95
C LEU A 89 1.24 -17.82 -4.31
N ASN A 90 0.84 -18.86 -3.55
CA ASN A 90 1.34 -20.23 -3.78
C ASN A 90 0.47 -21.05 -4.74
N HIS A 91 -0.84 -20.80 -4.79
CA HIS A 91 -1.78 -21.64 -5.55
C HIS A 91 -2.34 -20.97 -6.80
N MET A 92 -2.24 -19.63 -6.95
CA MET A 92 -2.69 -18.96 -8.18
C MET A 92 -1.54 -18.56 -9.11
N ARG A 93 -1.82 -18.58 -10.43
CA ARG A 93 -0.86 -18.17 -11.47
C ARG A 93 -0.40 -16.72 -11.33
N PHE A 94 -1.27 -15.85 -10.81
CA PHE A 94 -0.96 -14.46 -10.47
C PHE A 94 0.18 -14.37 -9.46
N GLY A 95 0.16 -15.23 -8.43
CA GLY A 95 1.18 -15.28 -7.38
C GLY A 95 2.58 -15.54 -7.90
N ARG A 96 2.74 -16.56 -8.74
CA ARG A 96 4.04 -16.87 -9.37
C ARG A 96 4.57 -15.73 -10.23
N TYR A 97 3.70 -14.99 -10.90
CA TYR A 97 4.09 -13.85 -11.74
C TYR A 97 4.62 -12.68 -10.89
N VAL A 98 3.92 -12.37 -9.80
CA VAL A 98 4.32 -11.31 -8.85
C VAL A 98 5.62 -11.68 -8.13
N THR A 99 5.74 -12.92 -7.64
CA THR A 99 6.97 -13.39 -6.98
C THR A 99 8.15 -13.42 -7.94
N ALA A 100 7.95 -13.77 -9.21
CA ALA A 100 9.01 -13.75 -10.23
C ALA A 100 9.50 -12.32 -10.55
N ILE A 101 8.59 -11.34 -10.62
CA ILE A 101 8.96 -9.93 -10.83
C ILE A 101 9.70 -9.36 -9.60
N GLY A 102 9.25 -9.72 -8.39
CA GLY A 102 9.83 -9.22 -7.13
C GLY A 102 11.13 -9.90 -6.71
N ALA A 103 11.36 -11.17 -7.06
CA ALA A 103 12.53 -11.92 -6.61
C ALA A 103 13.82 -11.55 -7.34
N ASN A 104 13.76 -11.23 -8.65
CA ASN A 104 14.91 -10.69 -9.38
C ASN A 104 14.56 -10.25 -10.82
N ALA A 105 14.14 -9.00 -11.02
CA ALA A 105 14.03 -8.41 -12.35
C ALA A 105 15.38 -8.42 -13.10
N GLU A 106 16.49 -8.34 -12.37
CA GLU A 106 17.87 -8.44 -12.90
C GLU A 106 18.27 -9.89 -13.20
N GLY A 107 17.91 -10.84 -12.35
CA GLY A 107 18.20 -12.27 -12.57
C GLY A 107 17.47 -12.86 -13.79
N ALA A 108 16.25 -12.38 -14.11
CA ALA A 108 15.55 -12.78 -15.33
C ALA A 108 16.19 -12.21 -16.61
N ARG A 109 16.77 -10.99 -16.57
CA ARG A 109 17.56 -10.43 -17.69
C ARG A 109 18.88 -11.18 -17.87
N ALA A 110 19.55 -11.54 -16.78
CA ALA A 110 20.77 -12.36 -16.83
C ALA A 110 20.49 -13.79 -17.33
N ALA A 111 19.33 -14.37 -16.99
CA ALA A 111 18.92 -15.71 -17.45
C ALA A 111 18.36 -15.74 -18.88
N ALA A 112 17.78 -14.63 -19.37
CA ALA A 112 17.33 -14.48 -20.75
C ALA A 112 18.48 -14.25 -21.75
N LEU A 113 19.68 -13.94 -21.27
CA LEU A 113 20.91 -14.00 -22.05
C LEU A 113 21.46 -15.44 -22.02
N THR A 114 20.89 -16.31 -22.84
CA THR A 114 21.36 -17.69 -23.04
C THR A 114 22.78 -17.75 -23.64
N PRO A 115 23.38 -18.95 -23.73
CA PRO A 115 24.57 -19.40 -23.02
C PRO A 115 25.88 -19.08 -23.77
N LYS A 116 26.94 -18.70 -23.06
CA LYS A 116 28.29 -18.79 -23.62
C LYS A 116 28.65 -20.26 -23.79
N ARG A 117 28.32 -20.84 -24.96
CA ARG A 117 29.13 -21.92 -25.52
C ARG A 117 30.55 -21.37 -25.66
N SER A 118 31.50 -22.02 -25.03
CA SER A 118 32.90 -21.91 -25.43
C SER A 118 33.52 -23.31 -25.44
N PRO A 119 34.42 -23.53 -26.40
CA PRO A 119 34.87 -24.83 -26.89
C PRO A 119 35.63 -25.67 -25.86
#